data_AF-A0AB38D806-F1
#
_entry.id   AF-A0AB38D806-F1
#
_cell.length_a   1.000
_cell.length_b   1.000
_cell.length_c   1.000
_cell.angle_alpha   90.00
_cell.angle_beta   90.00
_cell.angle_gamma   90.00
#
_symmetry.space_group_name_H-M   'P 1'
#
loop_
_entity.id
_entity.type
_entity.pdbx_description
1 polymer ?
#
loop_
_entity_poly.entity_id
_entity_poly.type
_entity_poly.pdbx_seq_one_letter_code
_entity_poly.pdbx_strand_id
1 'polypeptide(L)'
;MKKNLMLALGVSLVAVGLAACGSHSAPEAQPLPDVFPAERACADIPKPSDPHNLIGDNWLKDNACAVFNMNRPGAGVDADQAARIVYDARMKAFMGKRDIAILARQGNAQISTPTGVETDFKGAIAQRRASLKQELTDSGLALQGKAPEGFRIEYLKNADGLHSASPGLTPGK
;
A
#
# COMPACT_ATOMS: atom_id res chain seq x y z
N MET A 1 -0.87 14.56 69.71
CA MET A 1 0.12 13.48 69.93
C MET A 1 0.24 12.71 68.61
N LYS A 2 1.36 12.20 68.10
CA LYS A 2 2.81 12.41 68.20
C LYS A 2 3.35 11.59 67.00
N LYS A 3 4.43 12.07 66.38
CA LYS A 3 5.12 11.56 65.17
C LYS A 3 5.40 10.04 65.18
N ASN A 4 5.58 9.44 63.99
CA ASN A 4 6.84 8.81 63.50
C ASN A 4 6.55 8.02 62.20
N LEU A 5 7.20 8.29 61.06
CA LEU A 5 8.61 8.08 60.66
C LEU A 5 8.81 6.74 59.92
N MET A 6 9.35 6.86 58.72
CA MET A 6 9.76 5.83 57.75
C MET A 6 10.70 4.75 58.33
N LEU A 7 10.72 3.57 57.70
CA LEU A 7 11.93 2.73 57.59
C LEU A 7 11.90 1.89 56.31
N ALA A 8 13.00 2.01 55.56
CA ALA A 8 13.29 1.34 54.29
C ALA A 8 13.82 -0.07 54.51
N LEU A 9 13.66 -0.94 53.50
CA LEU A 9 14.54 -2.09 53.25
C LEU A 9 14.56 -2.33 51.73
N GLY A 10 15.68 -2.00 51.10
CA GLY A 10 15.96 -2.41 49.72
C GLY A 10 16.48 -3.83 49.68
N VAL A 11 16.11 -4.58 48.63
CA VAL A 11 16.92 -5.68 48.11
C VAL A 11 16.79 -5.68 46.60
N SER A 12 17.86 -5.26 45.94
CA SER A 12 18.10 -5.51 44.52
C SER A 12 18.25 -7.01 44.32
N LEU A 13 17.30 -7.66 43.64
CA LEU A 13 17.49 -9.01 43.12
C LEU A 13 17.52 -8.94 41.61
N VAL A 14 18.74 -8.84 41.10
CA VAL A 14 19.08 -9.30 39.75
C VAL A 14 18.94 -10.82 39.79
N ALA A 15 17.78 -11.33 39.42
CA ALA A 15 17.60 -12.73 39.08
C ALA A 15 17.63 -12.85 37.55
N VAL A 16 18.83 -13.02 37.01
CA VAL A 16 18.98 -13.61 35.67
C VAL A 16 18.67 -15.09 35.86
N GLY A 17 17.46 -15.50 35.50
CA GLY A 17 17.00 -16.87 35.62
C GLY A 17 16.29 -17.29 34.35
N LEU A 18 16.98 -18.10 33.55
CA LEU A 18 16.43 -18.90 32.45
C LEU A 18 15.08 -19.52 32.84
N ALA A 19 14.02 -19.11 32.15
CA ALA A 19 12.74 -19.81 32.17
C ALA A 19 12.37 -20.17 30.74
N ALA A 20 12.76 -21.38 30.34
CA ALA A 20 12.15 -22.11 29.24
C ALA A 20 10.93 -22.88 29.79
N CYS A 21 9.83 -22.77 29.04
CA CYS A 21 8.59 -23.58 29.08
C CYS A 21 7.63 -23.39 30.26
N GLY A 22 6.48 -22.75 29.99
CA GLY A 22 5.24 -23.02 30.71
C GLY A 22 4.27 -21.85 30.80
N SER A 23 3.25 -21.86 29.93
CA SER A 23 2.02 -21.05 30.00
C SER A 23 2.13 -19.58 29.56
N HIS A 24 1.88 -19.40 28.26
CA HIS A 24 1.65 -18.13 27.60
C HIS A 24 0.49 -17.35 28.24
N SER A 25 0.80 -16.16 28.74
CA SER A 25 -0.11 -15.02 28.71
C SER A 25 0.77 -13.81 28.48
N ALA A 26 1.29 -13.70 27.26
CA ALA A 26 1.70 -12.39 26.77
C ALA A 26 0.46 -11.49 26.89
N PRO A 27 0.55 -10.28 27.47
CA PRO A 27 -0.55 -9.35 27.36
C PRO A 27 -0.83 -9.19 25.87
N GLU A 28 -2.03 -9.59 25.46
CA GLU A 28 -2.51 -9.37 24.10
C GLU A 28 -2.27 -7.89 23.82
N ALA A 29 -1.45 -7.61 22.80
CA ALA A 29 -1.29 -6.27 22.30
C ALA A 29 -2.72 -5.76 22.05
N GLN A 30 -3.08 -4.69 22.76
CA GLN A 30 -4.35 -3.98 22.56
C GLN A 30 -4.60 -3.90 21.06
N PRO A 31 -5.83 -4.18 20.57
CA PRO A 31 -6.11 -4.15 19.14
C PRO A 31 -5.60 -2.80 18.63
N LEU A 32 -4.63 -2.87 17.71
CA LEU A 32 -4.18 -1.68 16.99
C LEU A 32 -5.45 -0.93 16.53
N PRO A 33 -5.44 0.41 16.53
CA PRO A 33 -6.61 1.19 16.11
C PRO A 33 -7.13 0.64 14.78
N ASP A 34 -8.44 0.75 14.51
CA ASP A 34 -9.14 0.25 13.29
C ASP A 34 -8.53 0.79 11.98
N VAL A 35 -7.27 0.52 11.71
CA VAL A 35 -6.43 1.12 10.69
C VAL A 35 -5.67 -0.02 10.01
N PHE A 36 -5.46 0.15 8.72
CA PHE A 36 -4.90 -0.90 7.89
C PHE A 36 -3.37 -0.84 7.98
N PRO A 37 -2.67 -1.78 8.64
CA PRO A 37 -1.22 -1.76 8.69
C PRO A 37 -0.65 -1.75 7.27
N ALA A 38 0.51 -1.10 7.08
CA ALA A 38 1.19 -1.12 5.79
C ALA A 38 1.44 -2.57 5.34
N GLU A 39 1.38 -2.82 4.03
CA GLU A 39 1.53 -4.19 3.51
C GLU A 39 2.98 -4.66 3.71
N ARG A 40 3.18 -5.74 4.49
CA ARG A 40 4.50 -6.16 4.96
C ARG A 40 5.44 -6.64 3.85
N ALA A 41 4.89 -7.26 2.81
CA ALA A 41 5.64 -7.75 1.65
C ALA A 41 5.62 -6.76 0.47
N CYS A 42 5.35 -5.48 0.72
CA CYS A 42 5.31 -4.45 -0.30
C CYS A 42 6.52 -3.53 -0.17
N ALA A 43 7.23 -3.33 -1.29
CA ALA A 43 8.24 -2.30 -1.45
C ALA A 43 7.70 -1.25 -2.42
N ASP A 44 7.74 0.03 -2.02
CA ASP A 44 7.23 1.10 -2.86
C ASP A 44 8.13 1.30 -4.10
N ILE A 45 7.53 1.79 -5.18
CA ILE A 45 8.28 2.09 -6.41
C ILE A 45 8.87 3.50 -6.28
N PRO A 46 10.21 3.66 -6.36
CA PRO A 46 10.83 4.98 -6.36
C PRO A 46 10.54 5.72 -7.68
N LYS A 47 10.53 7.06 -7.63
CA LYS A 47 10.43 7.88 -8.84
C LYS A 47 11.63 7.58 -9.75
N PRO A 48 11.43 7.21 -11.03
CA PRO A 48 12.54 6.96 -11.93
C PRO A 48 13.23 8.26 -12.33
N SER A 49 14.42 8.15 -12.94
CA SER A 49 15.09 9.27 -13.60
C SER A 49 14.20 9.83 -14.72
N ASP A 50 14.12 11.16 -14.80
CA ASP A 50 13.25 11.87 -15.74
C ASP A 50 13.97 13.09 -16.37
N PRO A 51 15.05 12.86 -17.14
CA PRO A 51 15.89 13.94 -17.68
C PRO A 51 15.14 14.86 -18.65
N HIS A 52 14.09 14.39 -19.30
CA HIS A 52 13.27 15.18 -20.21
C HIS A 52 11.97 15.69 -19.58
N ASN A 53 11.81 15.57 -18.25
CA ASN A 53 10.66 16.05 -17.49
C ASN A 53 9.31 15.57 -18.05
N LEU A 54 9.24 14.29 -18.44
CA LEU A 54 8.03 13.64 -18.95
C LEU A 54 7.01 13.38 -17.84
N ILE A 55 7.48 13.08 -16.63
CA ILE A 55 6.62 12.80 -15.48
C ILE A 55 6.07 14.11 -14.92
N GLY A 56 6.93 15.12 -14.73
CA GLY A 56 6.56 16.36 -14.06
C GLY A 56 5.91 16.11 -12.69
N ASP A 57 4.74 16.71 -12.47
CA ASP A 57 3.92 16.57 -11.26
C ASP A 57 3.02 15.32 -11.24
N ASN A 58 3.04 14.51 -12.30
CA ASN A 58 2.18 13.32 -12.40
C ASN A 58 2.69 12.13 -11.59
N TRP A 59 3.77 12.28 -10.83
CA TRP A 59 4.24 11.22 -9.94
C TRP A 59 3.32 11.11 -8.71
N LEU A 60 2.85 9.89 -8.42
CA LEU A 60 2.14 9.63 -7.16
C LEU A 60 3.12 9.70 -5.98
N LYS A 61 2.96 10.73 -5.15
CA LYS A 61 3.81 10.99 -3.97
C LYS A 61 3.50 10.07 -2.79
N ASP A 62 2.28 9.53 -2.74
CA ASP A 62 1.88 8.59 -1.70
C ASP A 62 2.66 7.28 -1.83
N ASN A 63 2.98 6.69 -0.68
CA ASN A 63 3.57 5.36 -0.62
C ASN A 63 2.49 4.33 -0.95
N ALA A 64 2.68 3.59 -2.06
CA ALA A 64 1.69 2.61 -2.52
C ALA A 64 1.40 1.53 -1.47
N CYS A 65 2.40 1.15 -0.67
CA CYS A 65 2.29 0.14 0.38
C CYS A 65 1.51 0.61 1.62
N ALA A 66 1.32 1.93 1.75
CA ALA A 66 0.66 2.57 2.88
C ALA A 66 -0.64 3.29 2.48
N VAL A 67 -1.15 3.08 1.26
CA VAL A 67 -2.46 3.61 0.86
C VAL A 67 -3.52 3.15 1.87
N PHE A 68 -4.30 4.11 2.33
CA PHE A 68 -5.34 3.98 3.36
C PHE A 68 -4.88 3.48 4.73
N ASN A 69 -3.59 3.56 5.06
CA ASN A 69 -3.08 3.02 6.32
C ASN A 69 -3.62 3.69 7.60
N MET A 70 -4.19 4.89 7.49
CA MET A 70 -4.80 5.63 8.60
C MET A 70 -6.33 5.75 8.47
N ASN A 71 -6.93 5.11 7.45
CA ASN A 71 -8.36 5.16 7.21
C ASN A 71 -9.09 4.10 8.04
N ARG A 72 -10.38 4.36 8.31
CA ARG A 72 -11.31 3.41 8.92
C ARG A 72 -12.42 3.06 7.94
N PRO A 73 -12.97 1.83 7.98
CA PRO A 73 -14.14 1.49 7.18
C PRO A 73 -15.36 2.31 7.61
N GLY A 74 -16.19 2.68 6.64
CA GLY A 74 -17.48 3.32 6.87
C GLY A 74 -18.56 2.33 7.31
N ALA A 75 -19.73 2.86 7.69
CA ALA A 75 -20.88 2.02 8.05
C ALA A 75 -21.25 1.08 6.89
N GLY A 76 -21.53 -0.19 7.22
CA GLY A 76 -21.90 -1.21 6.24
C GLY A 76 -20.72 -1.85 5.49
N VAL A 77 -19.48 -1.47 5.78
CA VAL A 77 -18.28 -2.15 5.28
C VAL A 77 -17.69 -2.97 6.42
N ASP A 78 -17.78 -4.29 6.33
CA ASP A 78 -17.15 -5.17 7.32
C ASP A 78 -15.62 -5.18 7.18
N ALA A 79 -14.93 -5.72 8.19
CA ALA A 79 -13.47 -5.71 8.26
C ALA A 79 -12.82 -6.48 7.08
N ASP A 80 -13.43 -7.57 6.62
CA ASP A 80 -12.89 -8.40 5.54
C ASP A 80 -13.03 -7.69 4.19
N GLN A 81 -14.20 -7.11 3.92
CA GLN A 81 -14.43 -6.29 2.74
C GLN A 81 -13.51 -5.08 2.72
N ALA A 82 -13.34 -4.41 3.87
CA ALA A 82 -12.45 -3.26 3.99
C ALA A 82 -10.99 -3.64 3.70
N ALA A 83 -10.52 -4.77 4.25
CA ALA A 83 -9.17 -5.27 4.00
C ALA A 83 -8.93 -5.57 2.50
N ARG A 84 -9.93 -6.14 1.80
CA ARG A 84 -9.84 -6.39 0.36
C ARG A 84 -9.82 -5.10 -0.46
N ILE A 85 -10.65 -4.11 -0.12
CA ILE A 85 -10.65 -2.79 -0.78
C ILE A 85 -9.30 -2.10 -0.61
N VAL A 86 -8.74 -2.15 0.59
CA VAL A 86 -7.44 -1.52 0.87
C VAL A 86 -6.30 -2.23 0.16
N TYR A 87 -6.30 -3.57 0.13
CA TYR A 87 -5.33 -4.33 -0.64
C TYR A 87 -5.39 -3.99 -2.13
N ASP A 88 -6.60 -3.96 -2.70
CA ASP A 88 -6.84 -3.58 -4.09
C ASP A 88 -6.35 -2.16 -4.42
N ALA A 89 -6.64 -1.19 -3.55
CA ALA A 89 -6.17 0.19 -3.70
C ALA A 89 -4.63 0.29 -3.68
N ARG A 90 -3.97 -0.46 -2.80
CA ARG A 90 -2.50 -0.54 -2.75
C ARG A 90 -1.91 -1.13 -4.03
N MET A 91 -2.54 -2.18 -4.55
CA MET A 91 -2.12 -2.79 -5.82
C MET A 91 -2.35 -1.85 -7.01
N LYS A 92 -3.48 -1.13 -7.07
CA LYS A 92 -3.74 -0.08 -8.06
C LYS A 92 -2.68 1.03 -8.00
N ALA A 93 -2.37 1.54 -6.80
CA ALA A 93 -1.30 2.52 -6.60
C ALA A 93 0.07 2.01 -7.06
N PHE A 94 0.42 0.77 -6.70
CA PHE A 94 1.68 0.15 -7.10
C PHE A 94 1.78 -0.01 -8.62
N MET A 95 0.75 -0.60 -9.25
CA MET A 95 0.72 -0.81 -10.70
C MET A 95 0.69 0.53 -11.45
N GLY A 96 -0.07 1.51 -10.98
CA GLY A 96 -0.10 2.85 -11.59
C GLY A 96 1.26 3.55 -11.54
N LYS A 97 2.01 3.46 -10.42
CA LYS A 97 3.40 3.96 -10.34
C LYS A 97 4.32 3.21 -11.31
N ARG A 98 4.15 1.90 -11.44
CA ARG A 98 4.91 1.07 -12.39
C ARG A 98 4.66 1.49 -13.84
N ASP A 99 3.39 1.68 -14.21
CA ASP A 99 3.00 2.06 -15.57
C ASP A 99 3.58 3.42 -15.95
N ILE A 100 3.47 4.42 -15.06
CA ILE A 100 4.08 5.74 -15.25
C ILE A 100 5.61 5.62 -15.41
N ALA A 101 6.26 4.78 -14.60
CA ALA A 101 7.70 4.57 -14.71
C ALA A 101 8.13 3.84 -16.00
N ILE A 102 7.29 2.95 -16.54
CA ILE A 102 7.52 2.32 -17.85
C ILE A 102 7.38 3.37 -18.95
N LEU A 103 6.28 4.13 -18.96
CA LEU A 103 6.03 5.19 -19.94
C LEU A 103 7.15 6.23 -19.95
N ALA A 104 7.60 6.67 -18.77
CA ALA A 104 8.69 7.63 -18.66
C ALA A 104 10.01 7.07 -19.22
N ARG A 105 10.34 5.80 -18.92
CA ARG A 105 11.56 5.17 -19.47
C ARG A 105 11.51 5.04 -20.98
N GLN A 106 10.37 4.61 -21.52
CA GLN A 106 10.17 4.49 -22.97
C GLN A 106 10.26 5.85 -23.66
N GLY A 107 9.61 6.88 -23.12
CA GLY A 107 9.68 8.23 -23.67
C GLY A 107 11.07 8.85 -23.59
N ASN A 108 11.78 8.69 -22.47
CA ASN A 108 13.16 9.19 -22.36
C ASN A 108 14.09 8.49 -23.37
N ALA A 109 13.91 7.18 -23.58
CA ALA A 109 14.66 6.43 -24.58
C ALA A 109 14.33 6.87 -26.02
N GLN A 110 13.04 7.09 -26.36
CA GLN A 110 12.66 7.57 -27.68
C GLN A 110 13.20 8.97 -27.97
N ILE A 111 13.15 9.89 -27.00
CA ILE A 111 13.70 11.24 -27.17
C ILE A 111 15.23 11.20 -27.37
N SER A 112 15.92 10.32 -26.64
CA SER A 112 17.37 10.16 -26.74
C SER A 112 17.81 9.46 -28.04
N THR A 113 16.95 8.64 -28.63
CA THR A 113 17.23 7.93 -29.89
C THR A 113 15.98 7.88 -30.76
N PRO A 114 15.64 9.02 -31.41
CA PRO A 114 14.39 9.15 -32.15
C PRO A 114 14.33 8.18 -33.32
N THR A 115 13.40 7.23 -33.25
CA THR A 115 13.10 6.27 -34.33
C THR A 115 11.60 5.96 -34.33
N GLY A 116 11.04 5.65 -35.51
CA GLY A 116 9.65 5.21 -35.66
C GLY A 116 8.59 6.28 -35.39
N VAL A 117 7.41 5.83 -34.94
CA VAL A 117 6.24 6.69 -34.68
C VAL A 117 6.43 7.47 -33.39
N GLU A 118 6.31 8.79 -33.45
CA GLU A 118 6.36 9.67 -32.29
C GLU A 118 5.13 9.44 -31.39
N THR A 119 5.39 9.15 -30.11
CA THR A 119 4.35 8.90 -29.11
C THR A 119 4.30 10.06 -28.11
N ASP A 120 3.12 10.58 -27.83
CA ASP A 120 2.91 11.57 -26.75
C ASP A 120 2.96 10.89 -25.38
N PHE A 121 4.18 10.62 -24.91
CA PHE A 121 4.39 10.01 -23.60
C PHE A 121 3.97 10.92 -22.44
N LYS A 122 4.05 12.24 -22.60
CA LYS A 122 3.65 13.18 -21.55
C LYS A 122 2.13 13.15 -21.34
N GLY A 123 1.36 13.15 -22.43
CA GLY A 123 -0.08 12.96 -22.41
C GLY A 123 -0.47 11.60 -21.84
N ALA A 124 0.18 10.52 -22.28
CA ALA A 124 -0.08 9.17 -21.76
C ALA A 124 0.18 9.04 -20.24
N ILE A 125 1.25 9.65 -19.73
CA ILE A 125 1.57 9.69 -18.30
C ILE A 125 0.49 10.48 -17.54
N ALA A 126 0.10 11.66 -18.03
CA ALA A 126 -0.93 12.49 -17.41
C ALA A 126 -2.28 11.75 -17.36
N GLN A 127 -2.65 11.08 -18.45
CA GLN A 127 -3.87 10.27 -18.51
C GLN A 127 -3.82 9.11 -17.51
N ARG A 128 -2.71 8.35 -17.46
CA ARG A 128 -2.58 7.25 -16.49
C ARG A 128 -2.69 7.75 -15.05
N ARG A 129 -2.08 8.90 -14.73
CA ARG A 129 -2.16 9.50 -13.40
C ARG A 129 -3.58 9.95 -13.05
N ALA A 130 -4.32 10.50 -14.01
CA ALA A 130 -5.72 10.88 -13.84
C ALA A 130 -6.60 9.65 -13.57
N SER A 131 -6.47 8.60 -14.38
CA SER A 131 -7.16 7.32 -14.15
C SER A 131 -6.82 6.74 -12.78
N LEU A 132 -5.55 6.73 -12.39
CA LEU A 132 -5.13 6.25 -11.07
C LEU A 132 -5.75 7.08 -9.93
N LYS A 133 -5.87 8.40 -10.09
CA LYS A 133 -6.53 9.25 -9.10
C LYS A 133 -7.99 8.84 -8.92
N GLN A 134 -8.69 8.57 -10.02
CA GLN A 134 -10.07 8.14 -10.00
C GLN A 134 -10.20 6.75 -9.35
N GLU A 135 -9.38 5.79 -9.77
CA GLU A 135 -9.32 4.44 -9.19
C GLU A 135 -9.18 4.47 -7.66
N LEU A 136 -8.26 5.30 -7.14
CA LEU A 136 -8.06 5.44 -5.69
C LEU A 136 -9.19 6.20 -5.00
N THR A 137 -9.82 7.15 -5.67
CA THR A 137 -11.00 7.85 -5.17
C THR A 137 -12.17 6.88 -5.03
N ASP A 138 -12.40 6.03 -6.03
CA ASP A 138 -13.45 5.03 -6.05
C ASP A 138 -13.23 3.97 -4.96
N SER A 139 -11.99 3.49 -4.78
CA SER A 139 -11.64 2.60 -3.66
C SER A 139 -11.86 3.29 -2.30
N GLY A 140 -11.56 4.59 -2.20
CA GLY A 140 -11.83 5.36 -0.98
C GLY A 140 -13.33 5.48 -0.67
N LEU A 141 -14.14 5.76 -1.69
CA LEU A 141 -15.60 5.81 -1.56
C LEU A 141 -16.19 4.45 -1.20
N ALA A 142 -15.70 3.36 -1.82
CA ALA A 142 -16.08 2.01 -1.47
C ALA A 142 -15.72 1.66 -0.02
N LEU A 143 -14.53 2.05 0.46
CA LEU A 143 -14.12 1.87 1.85
C LEU A 143 -15.04 2.62 2.83
N GLN A 144 -15.66 3.72 2.40
CA GLN A 144 -16.63 4.49 3.20
C GLN A 144 -18.08 4.00 3.07
N GLY A 145 -18.32 2.83 2.44
CA GLY A 145 -19.67 2.29 2.24
C GLY A 145 -20.46 2.97 1.13
N LYS A 146 -19.80 3.72 0.25
CA LYS A 146 -20.39 4.50 -0.84
C LYS A 146 -19.78 4.10 -2.19
N ALA A 147 -19.65 2.79 -2.41
CA ALA A 147 -19.04 2.27 -3.63
C ALA A 147 -19.77 2.84 -4.88
N PRO A 148 -19.04 3.46 -5.83
CA PRO A 148 -19.62 3.91 -7.09
C PRO A 148 -20.25 2.75 -7.86
N GLU A 149 -21.20 3.06 -8.74
CA GLU A 149 -21.77 2.05 -9.65
C GLU A 149 -20.66 1.39 -10.48
N GLY A 150 -20.69 0.06 -10.56
CA GLY A 150 -19.68 -0.72 -11.28
C GLY A 150 -18.33 -0.85 -10.56
N PHE A 151 -18.19 -0.36 -9.32
CA PHE A 151 -16.99 -0.59 -8.52
C PHE A 151 -16.74 -2.09 -8.34
N ARG A 152 -15.51 -2.52 -8.62
CA ARG A 152 -15.06 -3.89 -8.44
C ARG A 152 -13.64 -3.92 -7.88
N ILE A 153 -13.37 -4.95 -7.11
CA ILE A 153 -12.04 -5.30 -6.64
C ILE A 153 -11.35 -6.06 -7.78
N GLU A 154 -10.21 -5.56 -8.23
CA GLU A 154 -9.45 -6.14 -9.34
C GLU A 154 -8.30 -7.01 -8.84
N TYR A 155 -7.73 -6.67 -7.68
CA TYR A 155 -6.64 -7.42 -7.06
C TYR A 155 -7.11 -8.05 -5.74
N LEU A 156 -7.02 -9.37 -5.67
CA LEU A 156 -7.35 -10.15 -4.46
C LEU A 156 -6.09 -10.73 -3.85
N LYS A 157 -5.97 -10.63 -2.53
CA LYS A 157 -4.89 -11.27 -1.77
C LYS A 157 -5.17 -12.77 -1.70
N ASN A 158 -4.24 -13.60 -2.18
CA ASN A 158 -4.36 -15.07 -2.23
C ASN A 158 -5.56 -15.58 -3.05
N ALA A 159 -5.91 -14.93 -4.16
CA ALA A 159 -6.71 -15.61 -5.17
C ALA A 159 -5.86 -16.76 -5.74
N ASP A 160 -6.27 -17.99 -5.48
CA ASP A 160 -5.60 -19.22 -5.91
C ASP A 160 -5.59 -19.35 -7.44
N GLY A 161 -4.63 -18.65 -8.06
CA GLY A 161 -4.31 -18.73 -9.47
C GLY A 161 -3.30 -17.65 -9.83
N LEU A 162 -2.26 -18.00 -10.60
CA LEU A 162 -1.33 -17.02 -11.15
C LEU A 162 -2.14 -15.89 -11.81
N HIS A 163 -2.17 -14.72 -11.19
CA HIS A 163 -2.36 -13.49 -11.95
C HIS A 163 -1.12 -13.37 -12.82
N SER A 164 -1.21 -13.95 -14.03
CA SER A 164 -0.21 -13.83 -15.07
C SER A 164 0.10 -12.35 -15.22
N ALA A 165 1.30 -11.97 -14.79
CA ALA A 165 1.84 -10.64 -15.01
C ALA A 165 2.23 -10.49 -16.48
N SER A 166 1.26 -10.63 -17.39
CA SER A 166 1.30 -10.33 -18.83
C SER A 166 -0.02 -10.74 -19.49
N PRO A 167 -0.94 -9.81 -19.80
CA PRO A 167 -1.93 -10.05 -20.84
C PRO A 167 -1.19 -9.93 -22.18
N GLY A 168 -0.58 -11.02 -22.66
CA GLY A 168 0.07 -10.94 -23.98
C GLY A 168 0.96 -12.08 -24.44
N LEU A 169 1.27 -13.11 -23.66
CA LEU A 169 2.11 -14.23 -24.15
C LEU A 169 1.73 -15.56 -23.49
N THR A 170 0.61 -16.15 -23.91
CA THR A 170 0.43 -17.60 -23.82
C THR A 170 0.17 -18.11 -25.23
N PRO A 171 1.06 -18.92 -25.83
CA PRO A 171 0.74 -19.64 -27.04
C PRO A 171 -0.34 -20.66 -26.70
N GLY A 172 -1.44 -20.65 -27.45
CA GLY A 172 -2.46 -21.69 -27.38
C GLY A 172 -1.82 -23.06 -27.59
N LYS A 173 -2.26 -24.03 -26.81
CA LYS A 173 -2.18 -25.44 -27.19
C LYS A 173 -3.48 -25.83 -27.85
#